data_AF-A0A8T5FAY4-F1
#
_entry.id   AF-A0A8T5FAY4-F1
#
_cell.length_a   1.000
_cell.length_b   1.000
_cell.length_c   1.000
_cell.angle_alpha   90.00
_cell.angle_beta   90.00
_cell.angle_gamma   90.00
#
_symmetry.space_group_name_H-M   'P 1'
#
loop_
_entity.id
_entity.type
_entity.pdbx_description
1 polymer ?
#
loop_
_entity_poly.entity_id
_entity_poly.type
_entity_poly.pdbx_seq_one_letter_code
_entity_poly.pdbx_strand_id
1 'polypeptide(L)'
;MKVLIPETTLLWTTKGFCFGKDVTYGTEIFVINSNNELKPHPVIDDLEEPETYTVGSLIFENQVSTILPNYKIKIIENFVAIDTVKENDSLDLTDVGILNEFIKFQNEHGAEHYESSPISAVVAKYLSCCSLSSKEDTVQFEKYDEESASKFNVQIQRDLQELGGVATRRMSLKWRKNFHKQEKYKIFYESKKLYDIRKQIDFLDDKISKIIYSNGYGIFSMFLKGLFQNLFPGYGIFSIRKDSTGDFAVLSLPWDHKIRKLLQNTLLIENKFKLSISKNVKQRNLNEVRLDNTGLDKFSQKILAIKFNSQKCYEIDIPLGTKMIMDNLIVKPYQITNSEKEELEHKYEDVVEMDFEKIRRQITSKQTSIAVTNFITINQVDRSENHYKIHIVGKFDRKGTVTDSSTRFGNTVKVTGILYDDTGEIRIQLWGDIAEKIQNEDILELNDAYSKNGILYNKQGGTEIIHQM
;
A
#
# COMPACT_ATOMS: atom_id res chain seq x y z
N MET A 1 18.92 25.21 -3.04
CA MET A 1 17.80 25.67 -2.19
C MET A 1 17.27 24.43 -1.55
N LYS A 2 17.20 24.45 -0.22
CA LYS A 2 16.82 23.27 0.54
C LYS A 2 15.32 23.08 0.50
N VAL A 3 14.87 21.88 0.16
CA VAL A 3 13.45 21.51 0.08
C VAL A 3 13.22 20.20 0.82
N LEU A 4 12.13 20.13 1.56
CA LEU A 4 11.70 18.92 2.26
C LEU A 4 10.91 18.00 1.31
N ILE A 5 11.16 16.69 1.40
CA ILE A 5 10.53 15.64 0.59
C ILE A 5 9.97 14.55 1.52
N PRO A 6 8.65 14.32 1.55
CA PRO A 6 8.07 13.25 2.36
C PRO A 6 8.61 11.86 1.99
N GLU A 7 8.76 10.99 2.99
CA GLU A 7 9.41 9.68 2.85
C GLU A 7 8.74 8.78 1.81
N THR A 8 7.43 8.91 1.64
CA THR A 8 6.64 8.11 0.69
C THR A 8 6.42 8.81 -0.65
N THR A 9 6.84 10.06 -0.85
CA THR A 9 6.69 10.77 -2.13
C THR A 9 7.59 10.14 -3.19
N LEU A 10 7.02 9.82 -4.36
CA LEU A 10 7.73 9.25 -5.48
C LEU A 10 8.30 10.34 -6.38
N LEU A 11 9.62 10.37 -6.51
CA LEU A 11 10.35 11.24 -7.41
C LEU A 11 10.69 10.52 -8.70
N TRP A 12 10.70 11.26 -9.81
CA TRP A 12 11.26 10.78 -11.07
C TRP A 12 12.78 10.95 -11.04
N THR A 13 13.51 9.95 -11.53
CA THR A 13 14.98 9.92 -11.54
C THR A 13 15.50 9.45 -12.89
N THR A 14 16.80 9.63 -13.13
CA THR A 14 17.44 9.08 -14.33
C THR A 14 17.28 7.55 -14.40
N LYS A 15 17.21 6.86 -13.26
CA LYS A 15 17.07 5.39 -13.16
C LYS A 15 15.64 4.92 -12.83
N GLY A 16 14.61 5.64 -13.28
CA GLY A 16 13.21 5.30 -13.01
C GLY A 16 12.65 6.11 -11.86
N PHE A 17 12.36 5.49 -10.73
CA PHE A 17 11.73 6.16 -9.59
C PHE A 17 12.53 6.03 -8.29
N CYS A 18 12.32 6.96 -7.37
CA CYS A 18 12.90 6.93 -6.04
C CYS A 18 11.91 7.49 -5.03
N PHE A 19 11.74 6.86 -3.87
CA PHE A 19 10.99 7.47 -2.78
C PHE A 19 11.87 8.47 -2.03
N GLY A 20 11.29 9.48 -1.39
CA GLY A 20 12.03 10.43 -0.55
C GLY A 20 13.02 9.75 0.42
N LYS A 21 12.60 8.66 1.07
CA LYS A 21 13.46 7.89 1.98
C LYS A 21 14.63 7.14 1.34
N ASP A 22 14.55 6.89 0.04
CA ASP A 22 15.54 6.12 -0.70
C ASP A 22 16.54 7.04 -1.41
N VAL A 23 16.31 8.35 -1.37
CA VAL A 23 17.25 9.35 -1.86
C VAL A 23 18.53 9.26 -1.04
N THR A 24 19.66 9.34 -1.73
CA THR A 24 21.00 9.39 -1.14
C THR A 24 21.87 10.35 -1.94
N TYR A 25 23.04 10.71 -1.40
CA TYR A 25 24.10 11.36 -2.18
C TYR A 25 24.30 10.66 -3.53
N GLY A 26 24.39 11.44 -4.61
CA GLY A 26 24.52 10.98 -5.98
C GLY A 26 23.24 10.52 -6.65
N THR A 27 22.08 10.54 -5.97
CA THR A 27 20.80 10.25 -6.62
C THR A 27 20.46 11.36 -7.61
N GLU A 28 20.34 11.03 -8.89
CA GLU A 28 19.98 11.99 -9.93
C GLU A 28 18.46 12.05 -10.12
N ILE A 29 17.84 13.06 -9.52
CA ILE A 29 16.41 13.34 -9.64
C ILE A 29 16.14 14.21 -10.87
N PHE A 30 14.94 14.12 -11.42
CA PHE A 30 14.49 15.05 -12.45
C PHE A 30 13.87 16.30 -11.85
N VAL A 31 14.28 17.46 -12.37
CA VAL A 31 13.67 18.76 -12.10
C VAL A 31 13.23 19.40 -13.40
N ILE A 32 12.30 20.35 -13.30
CA ILE A 32 11.87 21.17 -14.44
C ILE A 32 12.47 22.56 -14.25
N ASN A 33 13.31 22.97 -15.21
CA ASN A 33 13.97 24.27 -15.15
C ASN A 33 13.02 25.44 -15.48
N SER A 34 13.54 26.66 -15.42
CA SER A 34 12.78 27.88 -15.76
C SER A 34 12.24 27.91 -17.19
N ASN A 35 12.85 27.15 -18.11
CA ASN A 35 12.43 27.03 -19.50
C ASN A 35 11.37 25.92 -19.70
N ASN A 36 10.88 25.31 -18.62
CA ASN A 36 9.98 24.16 -18.63
C ASN A 36 10.57 22.89 -19.26
N GLU A 37 11.89 22.72 -19.22
CA GLU A 37 12.57 21.52 -19.72
C GLU A 37 12.88 20.56 -18.58
N LEU A 38 12.75 19.25 -18.83
CA LEU A 38 13.15 18.22 -17.89
C LEU A 38 14.69 18.08 -17.87
N LYS A 39 15.31 18.22 -16.69
CA LYS A 39 16.75 18.09 -16.51
C LYS A 39 17.10 17.17 -15.33
N PRO A 40 18.10 16.30 -15.46
CA PRO A 40 18.63 15.58 -14.31
C PRO A 40 19.37 16.56 -13.39
N HIS A 41 19.25 16.33 -12.09
CA HIS A 41 19.91 17.09 -11.03
C HIS A 41 20.39 16.12 -9.95
N PRO A 42 21.72 16.00 -9.73
CA PRO A 42 22.25 15.15 -8.67
C PRO A 42 21.99 15.76 -7.30
N VAL A 43 21.60 14.91 -6.34
CA VAL A 43 21.67 15.25 -4.92
C VAL A 43 23.14 15.22 -4.50
N ILE A 44 23.68 16.38 -4.15
CA ILE A 44 25.12 16.60 -3.92
C ILE A 44 25.49 16.76 -2.44
N ASP A 45 24.51 16.87 -1.55
CA ASP A 45 24.74 17.02 -0.12
C ASP A 45 24.43 15.72 0.60
N ASP A 46 25.17 15.45 1.66
CA ASP A 46 24.84 14.38 2.59
C ASP A 46 23.49 14.69 3.24
N LEU A 47 22.61 13.71 3.27
CA LEU A 47 21.27 13.89 3.83
C LEU A 47 21.38 13.91 5.36
N GLU A 48 20.85 14.97 5.94
CA GLU A 48 20.62 15.06 7.38
C GLU A 48 19.55 14.04 7.82
N GLU A 49 19.52 13.71 9.12
CA GLU A 49 18.49 12.83 9.67
C GLU A 49 17.10 13.44 9.43
N PRO A 50 16.13 12.66 8.90
CA PRO A 50 14.84 13.22 8.54
C PRO A 50 14.01 13.58 9.78
N GLU A 51 13.45 14.78 9.76
CA GLU A 51 12.49 15.26 10.75
C GLU A 51 11.05 14.89 10.35
N THR A 52 10.13 14.87 11.30
CA THR A 52 8.73 14.49 11.05
C THR A 52 7.86 15.72 10.92
N TYR A 53 7.11 15.82 9.83
CA TYR A 53 6.21 16.94 9.58
C TYR A 53 4.85 16.47 9.10
N THR A 54 3.85 17.31 9.24
CA THR A 54 2.55 17.05 8.61
C THR A 54 2.64 17.19 7.10
N VAL A 55 2.13 16.20 6.38
CA VAL A 55 2.03 16.16 4.92
C VAL A 55 0.57 16.03 4.48
N GLY A 56 0.25 16.57 3.30
CA GLY A 56 -1.08 16.47 2.69
C GLY A 56 -1.11 15.38 1.62
N SER A 57 -2.01 14.43 1.76
CA SER A 57 -2.27 13.36 0.79
C SER A 57 -3.55 13.65 0.01
N LEU A 58 -3.38 13.96 -1.28
CA LEU A 58 -4.46 14.15 -2.24
C LEU A 58 -4.80 12.80 -2.87
N ILE A 59 -6.05 12.36 -2.67
CA ILE A 59 -6.52 11.07 -3.12
C ILE A 59 -7.41 11.25 -4.36
N PHE A 60 -6.96 10.74 -5.49
CA PHE A 60 -7.69 10.70 -6.76
C PHE A 60 -8.25 9.30 -7.02
N GLU A 61 -9.05 9.14 -8.08
CA GLU A 61 -9.58 7.81 -8.43
C GLU A 61 -8.45 6.84 -8.77
N ASN A 62 -7.41 7.28 -9.47
CA ASN A 62 -6.34 6.39 -9.96
C ASN A 62 -4.94 6.74 -9.43
N GLN A 63 -4.84 7.62 -8.43
CA GLN A 63 -3.56 8.09 -7.90
C GLN A 63 -3.69 8.57 -6.46
N VAL A 64 -2.63 8.45 -5.68
CA VAL A 64 -2.44 9.19 -4.43
C VAL A 64 -1.16 10.01 -4.57
N SER A 65 -1.21 11.28 -4.18
CA SER A 65 -0.05 12.18 -4.16
C SER A 65 0.12 12.74 -2.75
N THR A 66 1.32 12.64 -2.19
CA THR A 66 1.66 13.20 -0.87
C THR A 66 2.68 14.30 -1.03
N ILE A 67 2.33 15.49 -0.56
CA ILE A 67 3.13 16.70 -0.74
C ILE A 67 3.00 17.56 0.53
N LEU A 68 4.01 18.36 0.83
CA LEU A 68 3.95 19.34 1.93
C LEU A 68 2.84 20.38 1.70
N PRO A 69 2.01 20.70 2.72
CA PRO A 69 0.90 21.64 2.59
C PRO A 69 1.31 23.02 2.06
N ASN A 70 2.52 23.46 2.41
CA ASN A 70 3.11 24.72 2.00
C ASN A 70 3.40 24.78 0.49
N TYR A 71 3.71 23.65 -0.14
CA TYR A 71 4.08 23.66 -1.56
C TYR A 71 2.89 23.96 -2.47
N LYS A 72 3.23 24.40 -3.69
CA LYS A 72 2.22 24.69 -4.72
C LYS A 72 2.20 23.62 -5.79
N ILE A 73 1.02 23.21 -6.19
CA ILE A 73 0.81 22.25 -7.28
C ILE A 73 0.30 22.96 -8.53
N LYS A 74 0.72 22.48 -9.71
CA LYS A 74 0.25 23.00 -10.99
C LYS A 74 -1.21 22.58 -11.21
N ILE A 75 -2.06 23.54 -11.53
CA ILE A 75 -3.41 23.34 -12.09
C ILE A 75 -3.45 23.93 -13.51
N ILE A 76 -4.56 23.74 -14.24
CA ILE A 76 -4.71 24.08 -15.67
C ILE A 76 -4.18 25.49 -16.01
N GLU A 77 -4.40 26.48 -15.15
CA GLU A 77 -4.06 27.88 -15.45
C GLU A 77 -2.98 28.49 -14.53
N ASN A 78 -2.68 27.89 -13.36
CA ASN A 78 -1.87 28.51 -12.30
C ASN A 78 -1.23 27.49 -11.33
N PHE A 79 -0.49 27.98 -10.33
CA PHE A 79 -0.02 27.19 -9.18
C PHE A 79 -0.82 27.56 -7.93
N VAL A 80 -1.35 26.57 -7.22
CA VAL A 80 -2.15 26.76 -5.99
C VAL A 80 -1.52 26.02 -4.81
N ALA A 81 -1.66 26.57 -3.61
CA ALA A 81 -1.17 25.92 -2.39
C ALA A 81 -2.07 24.73 -2.03
N ILE A 82 -1.49 23.68 -1.44
CA ILE A 82 -2.21 22.44 -1.14
C ILE A 82 -3.30 22.62 -0.08
N ASP A 83 -3.11 23.52 0.87
CA ASP A 83 -4.12 23.85 1.87
C ASP A 83 -5.32 24.63 1.31
N THR A 84 -5.23 25.13 0.07
CA THR A 84 -6.33 25.85 -0.61
C THR A 84 -7.17 24.96 -1.52
N VAL A 85 -6.67 23.79 -1.93
CA VAL A 85 -7.44 22.83 -2.76
C VAL A 85 -8.48 22.09 -1.93
N LYS A 86 -9.59 21.74 -2.57
CA LYS A 86 -10.76 21.11 -1.95
C LYS A 86 -11.15 19.84 -2.69
N GLU A 87 -11.91 18.98 -2.02
CA GLU A 87 -12.56 17.86 -2.68
C GLU A 87 -13.42 18.34 -3.86
N ASN A 88 -13.41 17.57 -4.95
CA ASN A 88 -13.99 17.86 -6.26
C ASN A 88 -13.23 18.84 -7.15
N ASP A 89 -12.19 19.52 -6.66
CA ASP A 89 -11.27 20.25 -7.55
C ASP A 89 -10.63 19.27 -8.53
N SER A 90 -10.40 19.73 -9.76
CA SER A 90 -9.86 18.89 -10.86
C SER A 90 -8.42 19.27 -11.16
N LEU A 91 -7.55 18.26 -11.25
CA LEU A 91 -6.14 18.42 -11.55
C LEU A 91 -5.73 17.43 -12.64
N ASP A 92 -4.78 17.86 -13.48
CA ASP A 92 -4.10 16.95 -14.38
C ASP A 92 -3.05 16.16 -13.61
N LEU A 93 -3.21 14.84 -13.60
CA LEU A 93 -2.35 13.93 -12.86
C LEU A 93 -0.90 13.89 -13.37
N THR A 94 -0.66 14.37 -14.59
CA THR A 94 0.67 14.46 -15.21
C THR A 94 0.65 15.48 -16.34
N ASP A 95 1.81 16.06 -16.63
CA ASP A 95 2.03 16.86 -17.84
C ASP A 95 2.52 15.96 -18.98
N VAL A 96 1.77 15.91 -20.08
CA VAL A 96 2.05 14.99 -21.20
C VAL A 96 3.37 15.32 -21.90
N GLY A 97 3.77 16.59 -21.96
CA GLY A 97 5.03 17.00 -22.57
C GLY A 97 6.22 16.47 -21.76
N ILE A 98 6.20 16.74 -20.46
CA ILE A 98 7.24 16.28 -19.52
C ILE A 98 7.28 14.75 -19.42
N LEU A 99 6.12 14.09 -19.43
CA LEU A 99 6.02 12.62 -19.46
C LEU A 99 6.71 12.03 -20.68
N ASN A 100 6.50 12.61 -21.87
CA ASN A 100 7.13 12.15 -23.10
C ASN A 100 8.66 12.35 -23.07
N GLU A 101 9.15 13.45 -22.51
CA GLU A 101 10.58 13.68 -22.28
C GLU A 101 11.17 12.61 -21.34
N PHE A 102 10.49 12.31 -20.23
CA PHE A 102 10.91 11.27 -19.30
C PHE A 102 10.98 9.88 -19.97
N ILE A 103 9.91 9.47 -20.66
CA ILE A 103 9.87 8.17 -21.36
C ILE A 103 10.98 8.09 -22.42
N LYS A 104 11.20 9.17 -23.17
CA LYS A 104 12.27 9.24 -24.17
C LYS A 104 13.64 9.04 -23.51
N PHE A 105 13.93 9.76 -22.43
CA PHE A 105 15.18 9.61 -21.69
C PHE A 105 15.39 8.17 -21.19
N GLN A 106 14.36 7.57 -20.57
CA GLN A 106 14.42 6.20 -20.06
C GLN A 106 14.70 5.17 -21.17
N ASN A 107 14.15 5.38 -22.37
CA ASN A 107 14.40 4.50 -23.51
C ASN A 107 15.82 4.67 -24.07
N GLU A 108 16.33 5.90 -24.14
CA GLU A 108 17.67 6.20 -24.64
C GLU A 108 18.77 5.63 -23.73
N HIS A 109 18.58 5.64 -22.41
CA HIS A 109 19.56 5.17 -21.42
C HIS A 109 19.28 3.76 -20.88
N GLY A 110 18.25 3.09 -21.41
CA GLY A 110 17.79 1.81 -20.89
C GLY A 110 18.86 0.73 -20.86
N ALA A 111 19.72 0.66 -21.90
CA ALA A 111 20.81 -0.31 -21.97
C ALA A 111 21.82 -0.15 -20.82
N GLU A 112 22.27 1.07 -20.55
CA GLU A 112 23.20 1.39 -19.46
C GLU A 112 22.61 1.05 -18.07
N HIS A 113 21.30 1.28 -17.91
CA HIS A 113 20.60 0.94 -16.68
C HIS A 113 20.50 -0.58 -16.48
N TYR A 114 20.26 -1.34 -17.56
CA TYR A 114 20.25 -2.81 -17.48
C TYR A 114 21.63 -3.38 -17.12
N GLU A 115 22.70 -2.81 -17.67
CA GLU A 115 24.08 -3.27 -17.39
C GLU A 115 24.51 -2.99 -15.95
N SER A 116 24.09 -1.85 -15.38
CA SER A 116 24.45 -1.45 -14.01
C SER A 116 23.50 -1.96 -12.92
N SER A 117 22.36 -2.53 -13.29
CA SER A 117 21.36 -3.04 -12.35
C SER A 117 21.80 -4.35 -11.68
N PRO A 118 21.49 -4.56 -10.38
CA PRO A 118 21.79 -5.81 -9.67
C PRO A 118 20.93 -7.01 -10.13
N ILE A 119 19.84 -6.76 -10.88
CA ILE A 119 18.97 -7.77 -11.49
C ILE A 119 18.62 -7.41 -12.93
N SER A 120 18.43 -8.43 -13.78
CA SER A 120 17.86 -8.22 -15.11
C SER A 120 16.35 -7.94 -15.07
N ALA A 121 15.82 -7.37 -16.15
CA ALA A 121 14.38 -7.21 -16.35
C ALA A 121 13.63 -8.55 -16.37
N VAL A 122 14.29 -9.62 -16.82
CA VAL A 122 13.77 -10.99 -16.81
C VAL A 122 13.60 -11.48 -15.37
N VAL A 123 14.61 -11.30 -14.52
CA VAL A 123 14.52 -11.61 -13.09
C VAL A 123 13.41 -10.81 -12.41
N ALA A 124 13.29 -9.52 -12.70
CA ALA A 124 12.22 -8.67 -12.17
C ALA A 124 10.83 -9.20 -12.52
N LYS A 125 10.62 -9.65 -13.76
CA LYS A 125 9.38 -10.32 -14.16
C LYS A 125 9.10 -11.58 -13.32
N TYR A 126 10.09 -12.42 -13.04
CA TYR A 126 9.88 -13.62 -12.23
C TYR A 126 9.64 -13.33 -10.74
N LEU A 127 10.28 -12.30 -10.19
CA LEU A 127 10.01 -11.82 -8.82
C LEU A 127 8.53 -11.45 -8.66
N SER A 128 7.91 -10.86 -9.68
CA SER A 128 6.50 -10.47 -9.65
C SER A 128 5.51 -11.65 -9.66
N CYS A 129 5.95 -12.88 -9.94
CA CYS A 129 5.07 -14.03 -10.08
C CYS A 129 5.47 -15.28 -9.29
N CYS A 130 6.41 -15.13 -8.34
CA CYS A 130 6.84 -16.20 -7.44
C CYS A 130 6.36 -15.97 -6.00
N SER A 131 6.32 -17.08 -5.24
CA SER A 131 6.14 -17.06 -3.78
C SER A 131 7.34 -17.67 -3.09
N LEU A 132 7.54 -17.34 -1.81
CA LEU A 132 8.54 -18.01 -0.98
C LEU A 132 8.12 -19.48 -0.77
N SER A 133 9.08 -20.39 -0.88
CA SER A 133 8.92 -21.78 -0.44
C SER A 133 9.13 -21.89 1.07
N SER A 134 8.65 -22.99 1.66
CA SER A 134 9.00 -23.36 3.04
C SER A 134 10.46 -23.81 3.19
N LYS A 135 11.11 -24.21 2.08
CA LYS A 135 12.56 -24.47 2.03
C LYS A 135 13.27 -23.13 1.87
N GLU A 136 14.25 -22.86 2.73
CA GLU A 136 15.13 -21.69 2.58
C GLU A 136 15.80 -21.66 1.20
N ASP A 137 16.18 -20.46 0.76
CA ASP A 137 16.82 -20.18 -0.52
C ASP A 137 16.02 -20.63 -1.77
N THR A 138 14.73 -20.95 -1.62
CA THR A 138 13.90 -21.49 -2.70
C THR A 138 12.64 -20.66 -2.91
N VAL A 139 12.41 -20.23 -4.15
CA VAL A 139 11.12 -19.67 -4.57
C VAL A 139 10.29 -20.74 -5.29
N GLN A 140 8.97 -20.57 -5.31
CA GLN A 140 8.06 -21.49 -5.99
C GLN A 140 7.10 -20.73 -6.93
N PHE A 141 6.76 -21.40 -8.01
CA PHE A 141 5.79 -21.01 -9.03
C PHE A 141 4.75 -22.12 -9.20
N GLU A 142 3.61 -21.78 -9.78
CA GLU A 142 2.48 -22.71 -9.91
C GLU A 142 1.94 -22.75 -11.34
N LYS A 143 1.65 -23.97 -11.83
CA LYS A 143 0.98 -24.26 -13.10
C LYS A 143 -0.09 -25.33 -12.91
N TYR A 144 -1.08 -25.36 -13.80
CA TYR A 144 -2.30 -26.18 -13.66
C TYR A 144 -2.41 -27.32 -14.68
N ASP A 145 -1.39 -27.51 -15.51
CA ASP A 145 -1.28 -28.59 -16.48
C ASP A 145 0.18 -29.02 -16.64
N GLU A 146 0.39 -30.29 -16.99
CA GLU A 146 1.72 -30.90 -17.01
C GLU A 146 2.63 -30.27 -18.07
N GLU A 147 2.08 -30.08 -19.27
CA GLU A 147 2.82 -29.62 -20.44
C GLU A 147 3.36 -28.19 -20.21
N SER A 148 2.50 -27.29 -19.73
CA SER A 148 2.92 -25.92 -19.38
C SER A 148 3.91 -25.93 -18.22
N ALA A 149 3.77 -26.83 -17.24
CA ALA A 149 4.72 -26.94 -16.15
C ALA A 149 6.10 -27.41 -16.63
N SER A 150 6.16 -28.37 -17.55
CA SER A 150 7.41 -28.85 -18.17
C SER A 150 8.09 -27.75 -18.98
N LYS A 151 7.33 -27.08 -19.86
CA LYS A 151 7.83 -25.95 -20.67
C LYS A 151 8.33 -24.83 -19.78
N PHE A 152 7.57 -24.48 -18.73
CA PHE A 152 7.93 -23.43 -17.79
C PHE A 152 9.17 -23.80 -16.98
N ASN A 153 9.34 -25.05 -16.54
CA ASN A 153 10.53 -25.49 -15.79
C ASN A 153 11.83 -25.30 -16.61
N VAL A 154 11.81 -25.67 -17.90
CA VAL A 154 12.95 -25.45 -18.81
C VAL A 154 13.18 -23.95 -19.03
N GLN A 155 12.10 -23.20 -19.23
CA GLN A 155 12.17 -21.76 -19.48
C GLN A 155 12.77 -21.00 -18.29
N ILE A 156 12.35 -21.29 -17.04
CA ILE A 156 12.91 -20.62 -15.86
C ILE A 156 14.38 -20.97 -15.63
N GLN A 157 14.80 -22.20 -15.93
CA GLN A 157 16.21 -22.61 -15.78
C GLN A 157 17.12 -21.78 -16.69
N ARG A 158 16.66 -21.52 -17.92
CA ARG A 158 17.36 -20.69 -18.90
C ARG A 158 17.32 -19.21 -18.51
N ASP A 159 16.13 -18.70 -18.18
CA ASP A 159 15.93 -17.27 -17.94
C ASP A 159 16.61 -16.77 -16.67
N LEU A 160 16.68 -17.61 -15.64
CA LEU A 160 17.26 -17.25 -14.34
C LEU A 160 18.69 -17.75 -14.19
N GLN A 161 19.32 -18.28 -15.24
CA GLN A 161 20.67 -18.87 -15.17
C GLN A 161 21.72 -17.93 -14.55
N GLU A 162 21.56 -16.61 -14.72
CA GLU A 162 22.42 -15.58 -14.13
C GLU A 162 22.43 -15.58 -12.59
N LEU A 163 21.43 -16.20 -11.96
CA LEU A 163 21.30 -16.34 -10.52
C LEU A 163 21.87 -17.66 -9.97
N GLY A 164 22.46 -18.49 -10.84
CA GLY A 164 23.18 -19.72 -10.48
C GLY A 164 22.32 -20.83 -9.85
N GLY A 165 20.99 -20.74 -9.97
CA GLY A 165 20.06 -21.66 -9.32
C GLY A 165 19.59 -22.83 -10.18
N VAL A 166 18.86 -23.75 -9.53
CA VAL A 166 18.35 -24.98 -10.15
C VAL A 166 16.82 -25.01 -10.10
N ALA A 167 16.21 -25.26 -11.26
CA ALA A 167 14.78 -25.46 -11.43
C ALA A 167 14.39 -26.93 -11.23
N THR A 168 13.43 -27.19 -10.35
CA THR A 168 12.85 -28.52 -10.16
C THR A 168 11.34 -28.47 -10.20
N ARG A 169 10.72 -29.51 -10.76
CA ARG A 169 9.26 -29.64 -10.89
C ARG A 169 8.75 -30.75 -9.98
N ARG A 170 7.66 -30.49 -9.26
CA ARG A 170 6.93 -31.50 -8.49
C ARG A 170 5.43 -31.39 -8.75
N MET A 171 4.80 -32.53 -8.98
CA MET A 171 3.35 -32.63 -9.04
C MET A 171 2.78 -32.67 -7.61
N SER A 172 1.67 -32.00 -7.40
CA SER A 172 0.83 -32.12 -6.20
C SER A 172 -0.64 -32.21 -6.60
N LEU A 173 -1.44 -32.92 -5.81
CA LEU A 173 -2.89 -33.01 -6.01
C LEU A 173 -3.57 -32.06 -5.03
N LYS A 174 -4.40 -31.14 -5.54
CA LYS A 174 -5.27 -30.30 -4.70
C LYS A 174 -6.72 -30.75 -4.84
N TRP A 175 -7.35 -31.03 -3.71
CA TRP A 175 -8.78 -31.29 -3.64
C TRP A 175 -9.56 -29.97 -3.68
N ARG A 176 -10.55 -29.87 -4.58
CA ARG A 176 -11.53 -28.77 -4.55
C ARG A 176 -12.79 -29.17 -3.78
N LYS A 177 -13.58 -28.17 -3.34
CA LYS A 177 -14.88 -28.33 -2.64
C LYS A 177 -15.87 -29.28 -3.36
N ASN A 178 -15.68 -29.57 -4.64
CA ASN A 178 -16.56 -30.46 -5.43
C ASN A 178 -15.95 -31.85 -5.71
N PHE A 179 -15.00 -32.34 -4.91
CA PHE A 179 -14.38 -33.68 -5.01
C PHE A 179 -13.63 -34.00 -6.32
N HIS A 180 -13.49 -33.05 -7.24
CA HIS A 180 -12.61 -33.19 -8.39
C HIS A 180 -11.14 -32.95 -7.99
N LYS A 181 -10.27 -33.87 -8.40
CA LYS A 181 -8.82 -33.70 -8.32
C LYS A 181 -8.39 -32.72 -9.40
N GLN A 182 -7.78 -31.61 -8.99
CA GLN A 182 -7.04 -30.77 -9.92
C GLN A 182 -5.55 -31.00 -9.70
N GLU A 183 -4.85 -31.36 -10.77
CA GLU A 183 -3.40 -31.40 -10.77
C GLU A 183 -2.85 -29.98 -10.61
N LYS A 184 -1.86 -29.86 -9.73
CA LYS A 184 -1.17 -28.62 -9.48
C LYS A 184 0.32 -28.91 -9.50
N TYR A 185 1.00 -28.33 -10.49
CA TYR A 185 2.43 -28.47 -10.65
C TYR A 185 3.13 -27.31 -9.96
N LYS A 186 3.97 -27.63 -8.99
CA LYS A 186 4.87 -26.67 -8.36
C LYS A 186 6.21 -26.73 -9.05
N ILE A 187 6.72 -25.56 -9.41
CA ILE A 187 8.06 -25.41 -9.94
C ILE A 187 8.86 -24.62 -8.91
N PHE A 188 9.96 -25.20 -8.43
CA PHE A 188 10.86 -24.61 -7.45
C PHE A 188 12.11 -24.13 -8.16
N TYR A 189 12.63 -22.98 -7.73
CA TYR A 189 13.91 -22.47 -8.17
C TYR A 189 14.77 -22.18 -6.94
N GLU A 190 15.84 -22.95 -6.75
CA GLU A 190 16.75 -22.84 -5.62
C GLU A 190 17.84 -21.81 -5.96
N SER A 191 17.70 -20.61 -5.40
CA SER A 191 18.67 -19.52 -5.52
C SER A 191 18.51 -18.59 -4.33
N LYS A 192 19.55 -18.55 -3.50
CA LYS A 192 19.63 -17.64 -2.36
C LYS A 192 19.42 -16.18 -2.76
N LYS A 193 20.08 -15.72 -3.83
CA LYS A 193 19.96 -14.35 -4.35
C LYS A 193 18.51 -14.00 -4.70
N LEU A 194 17.80 -14.88 -5.42
CA LEU A 194 16.40 -14.63 -5.77
C LEU A 194 15.48 -14.64 -4.54
N TYR A 195 15.71 -15.58 -3.63
CA TYR A 195 14.95 -15.72 -2.39
C TYR A 195 15.09 -14.48 -1.50
N ASP A 196 16.32 -14.01 -1.28
CA ASP A 196 16.62 -12.86 -0.42
C ASP A 196 16.02 -11.56 -0.98
N ILE A 197 15.97 -11.39 -2.31
CA ILE A 197 15.26 -10.26 -2.94
C ILE A 197 13.75 -10.41 -2.79
N ARG A 198 13.19 -11.61 -3.06
CA ARG A 198 11.75 -11.86 -2.94
C ARG A 198 11.23 -11.65 -1.51
N LYS A 199 12.04 -11.94 -0.50
CA LYS A 199 11.73 -11.72 0.93
C LYS A 199 11.53 -10.24 1.27
N GLN A 200 12.11 -9.34 0.49
CA GLN A 200 11.95 -7.89 0.65
C GLN A 200 10.70 -7.34 -0.06
N ILE A 201 9.86 -8.20 -0.63
CA ILE A 201 8.62 -7.82 -1.31
C ILE A 201 7.44 -8.43 -0.55
N ASP A 202 6.66 -7.60 0.12
CA ASP A 202 5.44 -7.98 0.78
C ASP A 202 4.44 -6.83 0.69
N PHE A 203 3.40 -7.01 -0.11
CA PHE A 203 2.41 -5.97 -0.32
C PHE A 203 1.48 -5.77 0.87
N LEU A 204 1.31 -6.78 1.74
CA LEU A 204 0.52 -6.64 2.96
C LEU A 204 1.26 -5.78 3.98
N ASP A 205 2.57 -5.95 4.08
CA ASP A 205 3.45 -5.19 4.98
C ASP A 205 4.00 -3.88 4.36
N ASP A 206 3.48 -3.45 3.20
CA ASP A 206 3.97 -2.29 2.43
C ASP A 206 5.50 -2.33 2.18
N LYS A 207 6.08 -3.51 1.89
CA LYS A 207 7.50 -3.72 1.57
C LYS A 207 7.73 -4.00 0.09
N ILE A 208 8.63 -3.22 -0.51
CA ILE A 208 9.17 -3.50 -1.85
C ILE A 208 10.63 -3.03 -1.90
N SER A 209 11.50 -3.84 -2.50
CA SER A 209 12.92 -3.50 -2.62
C SER A 209 13.16 -2.43 -3.67
N LYS A 210 13.97 -1.42 -3.36
CA LYS A 210 14.41 -0.37 -4.32
C LYS A 210 15.15 -0.90 -5.54
N ILE A 211 15.69 -2.12 -5.43
CA ILE A 211 16.25 -2.87 -6.56
C ILE A 211 15.27 -2.97 -7.74
N ILE A 212 13.97 -2.98 -7.45
CA ILE A 212 12.91 -3.17 -8.45
C ILE A 212 12.52 -1.87 -9.17
N TYR A 213 12.51 -0.72 -8.49
CA TYR A 213 11.96 0.54 -9.03
C TYR A 213 13.00 1.67 -9.26
N SER A 214 14.21 1.55 -8.71
CA SER A 214 15.26 2.60 -8.78
C SER A 214 16.48 2.23 -9.63
N ASN A 215 16.39 1.18 -10.46
CA ASN A 215 17.54 0.66 -11.25
C ASN A 215 17.25 0.62 -12.76
N GLY A 216 16.33 1.45 -13.22
CA GLY A 216 15.91 1.55 -14.61
C GLY A 216 14.41 1.30 -14.76
N TYR A 217 13.73 2.22 -15.45
CA TYR A 217 12.28 2.13 -15.67
C TYR A 217 11.85 0.82 -16.33
N GLY A 218 12.64 0.31 -17.28
CA GLY A 218 12.32 -0.93 -17.99
C GLY A 218 12.32 -2.19 -17.10
N ILE A 219 13.14 -2.22 -16.05
CA ILE A 219 13.14 -3.31 -15.05
C ILE A 219 11.83 -3.30 -14.28
N PHE A 220 11.43 -2.12 -13.81
CA PHE A 220 10.19 -1.98 -13.07
C PHE A 220 8.97 -2.28 -13.96
N SER A 221 8.98 -1.81 -15.21
CA SER A 221 7.94 -2.12 -16.19
C SER A 221 7.79 -3.63 -16.43
N MET A 222 8.89 -4.38 -16.48
CA MET A 222 8.82 -5.84 -16.58
C MET A 222 8.29 -6.52 -15.31
N PHE A 223 8.61 -5.98 -14.13
CA PHE A 223 7.99 -6.41 -12.87
C PHE A 223 6.47 -6.19 -12.90
N LEU A 224 6.01 -4.99 -13.25
CA LEU A 224 4.58 -4.66 -13.35
C LEU A 224 3.85 -5.53 -14.35
N LYS A 225 4.43 -5.72 -15.54
CA LYS A 225 3.87 -6.60 -16.57
C LYS A 225 3.67 -8.02 -16.05
N GLY A 226 4.67 -8.58 -15.36
CA GLY A 226 4.52 -9.91 -14.76
C GLY A 226 3.46 -9.93 -13.66
N LEU A 227 3.38 -8.87 -12.85
CA LEU A 227 2.45 -8.76 -11.72
C LEU A 227 0.99 -8.75 -12.18
N PHE A 228 0.64 -7.89 -13.13
CA PHE A 228 -0.72 -7.71 -13.61
C PHE A 228 -1.17 -8.84 -14.53
N GLN A 229 -0.29 -9.38 -15.38
CA GLN A 229 -0.63 -10.50 -16.27
C GLN A 229 -0.92 -11.80 -15.51
N ASN A 230 -0.32 -11.98 -14.32
CA ASN A 230 -0.52 -13.19 -13.52
C ASN A 230 -1.45 -12.97 -12.32
N LEU A 231 -2.02 -11.77 -12.16
CA LEU A 231 -2.87 -11.37 -11.04
C LEU A 231 -2.20 -11.61 -9.67
N PHE A 232 -1.05 -10.99 -9.42
CA PHE A 232 -0.42 -10.94 -8.09
C PHE A 232 -0.23 -12.32 -7.41
N PRO A 233 0.21 -13.36 -8.12
CA PRO A 233 0.25 -14.70 -7.54
C PRO A 233 1.30 -14.73 -6.42
N GLY A 234 0.93 -15.32 -5.28
CA GLY A 234 1.85 -15.46 -4.15
C GLY A 234 1.99 -14.22 -3.26
N TYR A 235 1.21 -13.16 -3.50
CA TYR A 235 1.18 -11.97 -2.64
C TYR A 235 -0.06 -11.90 -1.74
N GLY A 236 -1.12 -12.65 -2.03
CA GLY A 236 -2.29 -12.76 -1.14
C GLY A 236 -3.13 -11.50 -0.96
N ILE A 237 -2.87 -10.44 -1.75
CA ILE A 237 -3.52 -9.14 -1.56
C ILE A 237 -4.82 -8.94 -2.33
N PHE A 238 -5.17 -9.85 -3.23
CA PHE A 238 -6.30 -9.67 -4.14
C PHE A 238 -7.43 -10.66 -3.92
N SER A 239 -8.62 -10.21 -4.27
CA SER A 239 -9.83 -11.03 -4.37
C SER A 239 -10.46 -10.82 -5.75
N ILE A 240 -11.11 -11.85 -6.29
CA ILE A 240 -11.92 -11.71 -7.49
C ILE A 240 -13.36 -11.40 -7.07
N ARG A 241 -13.90 -10.32 -7.62
CA ARG A 241 -15.30 -9.90 -7.46
C ARG A 241 -15.98 -9.92 -8.82
N LYS A 242 -17.31 -9.89 -8.82
CA LYS A 242 -18.13 -9.95 -10.04
C LYS A 242 -19.10 -8.78 -10.09
N ASP A 243 -19.21 -8.18 -11.26
CA ASP A 243 -20.24 -7.19 -11.59
C ASP A 243 -20.96 -7.55 -12.92
N SER A 244 -21.72 -6.61 -13.47
CA SER A 244 -22.43 -6.77 -14.74
C SER A 244 -21.51 -6.91 -15.96
N THR A 245 -20.25 -6.51 -15.84
CA THR A 245 -19.24 -6.56 -16.92
C THR A 245 -18.36 -7.80 -16.85
N GLY A 246 -18.36 -8.51 -15.72
CA GLY A 246 -17.64 -9.78 -15.54
C GLY A 246 -16.90 -9.85 -14.21
N ASP A 247 -15.90 -10.72 -14.18
CA ASP A 247 -15.02 -10.90 -13.04
C ASP A 247 -13.89 -9.85 -13.08
N PHE A 248 -13.57 -9.24 -11.94
CA PHE A 248 -12.50 -8.25 -11.81
C PHE A 248 -11.72 -8.45 -10.50
N ALA A 249 -10.45 -8.03 -10.50
CA ALA A 249 -9.60 -8.12 -9.33
C ALA A 249 -9.70 -6.87 -8.46
N VAL A 250 -9.86 -7.05 -7.15
CA VAL A 250 -9.78 -6.01 -6.13
C VAL A 250 -8.64 -6.31 -5.18
N LEU A 251 -7.75 -5.34 -5.01
CA LEU A 251 -6.59 -5.41 -4.16
C LEU A 251 -6.85 -4.66 -2.85
N SER A 252 -6.42 -5.25 -1.74
CA SER A 252 -6.38 -4.59 -0.43
C SER A 252 -5.07 -3.81 -0.36
N LEU A 253 -5.12 -2.54 -0.80
CA LEU A 253 -4.00 -1.61 -0.82
C LEU A 253 -4.48 -0.28 -0.22
N PRO A 254 -4.20 -0.04 1.08
CA PRO A 254 -4.50 1.22 1.77
C PRO A 254 -3.99 2.45 1.03
N TRP A 255 -4.67 3.59 1.22
CA TRP A 255 -4.35 4.82 0.49
C TRP A 255 -2.96 5.39 0.82
N ASP A 256 -2.49 5.12 2.03
CA ASP A 256 -1.23 5.57 2.62
C ASP A 256 -0.04 4.61 2.38
N HIS A 257 -0.30 3.42 1.85
CA HIS A 257 0.77 2.48 1.45
C HIS A 257 1.62 3.06 0.31
N LYS A 258 2.95 3.11 0.49
CA LYS A 258 3.86 3.61 -0.57
C LYS A 258 3.80 2.73 -1.81
N ILE A 259 3.54 1.44 -1.65
CA ILE A 259 3.42 0.51 -2.79
C ILE A 259 2.22 0.88 -3.65
N ARG A 260 1.08 1.18 -3.04
CA ARG A 260 -0.10 1.61 -3.80
C ARG A 260 0.26 2.83 -4.66
N LYS A 261 0.88 3.81 -4.04
CA LYS A 261 1.34 5.04 -4.69
C LYS A 261 2.29 4.73 -5.83
N LEU A 262 3.30 3.88 -5.63
CA LEU A 262 4.22 3.44 -6.69
C LEU A 262 3.47 2.77 -7.85
N LEU A 263 2.58 1.82 -7.56
CA LEU A 263 1.82 1.11 -8.59
C LEU A 263 0.90 2.07 -9.37
N GLN A 264 0.10 2.88 -8.66
CA GLN A 264 -0.82 3.84 -9.29
C GLN A 264 -0.08 4.87 -10.13
N ASN A 265 0.96 5.51 -9.59
CA ASN A 265 1.72 6.54 -10.31
C ASN A 265 2.41 5.97 -11.55
N THR A 266 2.99 4.77 -11.48
CA THR A 266 3.64 4.19 -12.66
C THR A 266 2.66 3.68 -13.70
N LEU A 267 1.48 3.19 -13.29
CA LEU A 267 0.45 2.77 -14.26
C LEU A 267 -0.09 3.92 -15.11
N LEU A 268 -0.10 5.15 -14.59
CA LEU A 268 -0.44 6.34 -15.38
C LEU A 268 0.53 6.54 -16.55
N ILE A 269 1.81 6.22 -16.34
CA ILE A 269 2.88 6.35 -17.33
C ILE A 269 2.77 5.24 -18.38
N GLU A 270 2.55 3.99 -17.96
CA GLU A 270 2.39 2.87 -18.89
C GLU A 270 1.07 2.94 -19.69
N ASN A 271 0.04 3.53 -19.09
CA ASN A 271 -1.31 3.72 -19.60
C ASN A 271 -1.94 2.47 -20.25
N LYS A 272 -1.63 1.28 -19.72
CA LYS A 272 -2.15 -0.03 -20.17
C LYS A 272 -3.12 -0.67 -19.18
N PHE A 273 -2.86 -0.42 -17.91
CA PHE A 273 -3.71 -0.84 -16.79
C PHE A 273 -3.98 0.39 -15.94
N LYS A 274 -5.03 0.32 -15.12
CA LYS A 274 -5.25 1.30 -14.04
C LYS A 274 -5.67 0.59 -12.77
N LEU A 275 -5.28 1.19 -11.66
CA LEU A 275 -5.74 0.83 -10.33
C LEU A 275 -6.65 1.95 -9.84
N SER A 276 -7.95 1.74 -9.91
CA SER A 276 -8.97 2.71 -9.52
C SER A 276 -9.47 2.45 -8.10
N ILE A 277 -9.87 3.47 -7.36
CA ILE A 277 -10.49 3.27 -6.03
C ILE A 277 -11.73 2.39 -6.16
N SER A 278 -11.75 1.33 -5.34
CA SER A 278 -12.88 0.41 -5.27
C SER A 278 -14.12 1.17 -4.76
N LYS A 279 -15.20 1.10 -5.52
CA LYS A 279 -16.50 1.67 -5.17
C LYS A 279 -17.58 0.60 -5.25
N ASN A 280 -18.49 0.62 -4.29
CA ASN A 280 -19.75 -0.09 -4.37
C ASN A 280 -20.91 0.92 -4.46
N VAL A 281 -22.15 0.42 -4.55
CA VAL A 281 -23.35 1.27 -4.73
C VAL A 281 -23.54 2.30 -3.61
N LYS A 282 -23.00 2.03 -2.41
CA LYS A 282 -23.23 2.83 -1.20
C LYS A 282 -22.02 3.68 -0.78
N GLN A 283 -20.79 3.23 -1.07
CA GLN A 283 -19.58 3.85 -0.55
C GLN A 283 -18.34 3.57 -1.40
N ARG A 284 -17.36 4.47 -1.29
CA ARG A 284 -15.98 4.25 -1.73
C ARG A 284 -15.21 3.57 -0.62
N ASN A 285 -14.35 2.61 -0.96
CA ASN A 285 -13.41 2.04 -0.03
C ASN A 285 -12.02 2.59 -0.35
N LEU A 286 -11.55 3.54 0.45
CA LEU A 286 -10.23 4.15 0.25
C LEU A 286 -9.08 3.16 0.44
N ASN A 287 -9.31 1.98 1.02
CA ASN A 287 -8.29 0.98 1.27
C ASN A 287 -8.29 -0.19 0.26
N GLU A 288 -9.12 -0.10 -0.77
CA GLU A 288 -9.19 -1.08 -1.83
C GLU A 288 -9.08 -0.42 -3.20
N VAL A 289 -8.36 -1.06 -4.12
CA VAL A 289 -8.28 -0.64 -5.52
C VAL A 289 -8.71 -1.76 -6.45
N ARG A 290 -9.43 -1.41 -7.50
CA ARG A 290 -9.84 -2.29 -8.60
C ARG A 290 -8.80 -2.21 -9.70
N LEU A 291 -8.37 -3.36 -10.20
CA LEU A 291 -7.57 -3.47 -11.41
C LEU A 291 -8.46 -3.51 -12.65
N ASP A 292 -8.20 -2.61 -13.59
CA ASP A 292 -8.77 -2.65 -14.93
C ASP A 292 -7.66 -2.82 -15.98
N ASN A 293 -7.95 -3.58 -17.03
CA ASN A 293 -7.02 -3.87 -18.13
C ASN A 293 -7.08 -2.81 -19.24
N THR A 294 -7.41 -1.58 -18.87
CA THR A 294 -7.44 -0.42 -19.76
C THR A 294 -6.71 0.74 -19.12
N GLY A 295 -6.13 1.59 -19.94
CA GLY A 295 -5.56 2.86 -19.49
C GLY A 295 -6.62 3.87 -19.06
N LEU A 296 -6.15 5.08 -18.78
CA LEU A 296 -6.98 6.26 -18.59
C LEU A 296 -7.38 6.87 -19.93
N ASP A 297 -8.64 7.26 -20.01
CA ASP A 297 -9.18 8.05 -21.12
C ASP A 297 -8.71 9.52 -21.02
N LYS A 298 -8.51 10.01 -19.79
CA LYS A 298 -8.03 11.38 -19.51
C LYS A 298 -7.19 11.41 -18.24
N PHE A 299 -6.17 12.28 -18.23
CA PHE A 299 -5.34 12.53 -17.05
C PHE A 299 -5.99 13.47 -16.04
N SER A 300 -6.97 14.28 -16.44
CA SER A 300 -7.69 15.17 -15.51
C SER A 300 -8.61 14.37 -14.58
N GLN A 301 -8.37 14.46 -13.26
CA GLN A 301 -9.14 13.79 -12.22
C GLN A 301 -9.53 14.72 -11.09
N LYS A 302 -10.67 14.40 -10.47
CA LYS A 302 -11.13 15.08 -9.26
C LYS A 302 -10.41 14.56 -8.03
N ILE A 303 -10.10 15.47 -7.10
CA ILE A 303 -9.74 15.12 -5.74
C ILE A 303 -10.98 14.48 -5.09
N LEU A 304 -10.85 13.24 -4.63
CA LEU A 304 -11.91 12.49 -3.98
C LEU A 304 -11.88 12.60 -2.46
N ALA A 305 -10.69 12.78 -1.89
CA ALA A 305 -10.47 13.01 -0.47
C ALA A 305 -9.12 13.71 -0.26
N ILE A 306 -9.01 14.45 0.84
CA ILE A 306 -7.76 15.04 1.32
C ILE A 306 -7.52 14.51 2.73
N LYS A 307 -6.33 13.97 2.97
CA LYS A 307 -5.92 13.41 4.27
C LYS A 307 -4.61 14.06 4.70
N PHE A 308 -4.51 14.37 5.99
CA PHE A 308 -3.27 14.88 6.57
C PHE A 308 -2.73 13.83 7.53
N ASN A 309 -1.43 13.57 7.46
CA ASN A 309 -0.73 12.66 8.35
C ASN A 309 0.71 13.12 8.56
N SER A 310 1.35 12.62 9.61
CA SER A 310 2.77 12.88 9.88
C SER A 310 3.65 11.90 9.12
N GLN A 311 4.69 12.39 8.45
CA GLN A 311 5.70 11.57 7.79
C GLN A 311 7.10 12.14 8.04
N LYS A 312 8.10 11.27 7.99
CA LYS A 312 9.49 11.71 7.88
C LYS A 312 9.67 12.48 6.58
N CYS A 313 10.35 13.62 6.61
CA CYS A 313 10.73 14.37 5.42
C CYS A 313 12.23 14.53 5.34
N TYR A 314 12.75 14.33 4.14
CA TYR A 314 14.16 14.40 3.81
C TYR A 314 14.45 15.74 3.16
N GLU A 315 15.44 16.46 3.67
CA GLU A 315 15.87 17.74 3.11
C GLU A 315 16.88 17.50 1.98
N ILE A 316 16.60 18.05 0.79
CA ILE A 316 17.48 17.93 -0.37
C ILE A 316 17.71 19.30 -1.01
N ASP A 317 18.85 19.45 -1.68
CA ASP A 317 19.17 20.66 -2.42
C ASP A 317 18.78 20.59 -3.90
N ILE A 318 18.03 21.59 -4.35
CA ILE A 318 17.67 21.77 -5.77
C ILE A 318 17.99 23.20 -6.25
N PRO A 319 18.14 23.44 -7.56
CA PRO A 319 18.42 24.78 -8.07
C PRO A 319 17.23 25.73 -7.84
N LEU A 320 17.53 26.99 -7.53
CA LEU A 320 16.51 28.01 -7.24
C LEU A 320 15.56 28.18 -8.44
N GLY A 321 14.25 28.24 -8.16
CA GLY A 321 13.22 28.49 -9.17
C GLY A 321 12.84 27.27 -10.02
N THR A 322 13.44 26.11 -9.78
CA THR A 322 13.04 24.85 -10.41
C THR A 322 11.74 24.31 -9.82
N LYS A 323 11.03 23.52 -10.63
CA LYS A 323 9.88 22.72 -10.19
C LYS A 323 10.32 21.26 -10.08
N MET A 324 9.59 20.48 -9.30
CA MET A 324 9.82 19.05 -9.12
C MET A 324 8.65 18.24 -9.65
N ILE A 325 8.92 16.98 -9.99
CA ILE A 325 7.88 15.99 -10.25
C ILE A 325 7.76 15.13 -8.99
N MET A 326 6.63 15.25 -8.30
CA MET A 326 6.32 14.51 -7.08
C MET A 326 5.02 13.76 -7.29
N ASP A 327 5.06 12.43 -7.22
CA ASP A 327 3.92 11.57 -7.52
C ASP A 327 3.26 12.01 -8.84
N ASN A 328 4.04 12.13 -9.92
CA ASN A 328 3.62 12.64 -11.26
C ASN A 328 3.08 14.08 -11.33
N LEU A 329 2.81 14.75 -10.22
CA LEU A 329 2.38 16.14 -10.20
C LEU A 329 3.58 17.09 -10.36
N ILE A 330 3.37 18.18 -11.10
CA ILE A 330 4.33 19.28 -11.13
C ILE A 330 4.14 20.13 -9.87
N VAL A 331 5.15 20.12 -9.02
CA VAL A 331 5.17 20.84 -7.75
C VAL A 331 6.18 21.97 -7.84
N LYS A 332 5.79 23.16 -7.39
CA LYS A 332 6.71 24.27 -7.14
C LYS A 332 7.03 24.27 -5.64
N PRO A 333 8.17 23.66 -5.24
CA PRO A 333 8.61 23.69 -3.86
C PRO A 333 9.19 25.07 -3.53
N TYR A 334 9.38 25.33 -2.25
CA TYR A 334 10.20 26.43 -1.76
C TYR A 334 10.88 26.04 -0.45
N GLN A 335 11.88 26.82 -0.06
CA GLN A 335 12.60 26.58 1.18
C GLN A 335 11.74 26.98 2.38
N ILE A 336 11.34 25.99 3.16
CA ILE A 336 10.49 26.16 4.34
C ILE A 336 11.33 26.79 5.46
N THR A 337 10.82 27.88 6.04
CA THR A 337 11.46 28.59 7.16
C THR A 337 11.32 27.82 8.47
N ASN A 338 12.14 28.12 9.48
CA ASN A 338 12.04 27.44 10.78
C ASN A 338 10.66 27.62 11.44
N SER A 339 10.04 28.80 11.32
CA SER A 339 8.69 29.01 11.85
C SER A 339 7.64 28.18 11.11
N GLU A 340 7.76 28.02 9.80
CA GLU A 340 6.86 27.14 9.03
C GLU A 340 7.10 25.66 9.33
N LYS A 341 8.35 25.26 9.64
CA LYS A 341 8.68 23.91 10.13
C LYS A 341 7.98 23.65 11.48
N GLU A 342 8.11 24.56 12.43
CA GLU A 342 7.41 24.50 13.73
C GLU A 342 5.89 24.40 13.54
N GLU A 343 5.31 25.20 12.64
CA GLU A 343 3.88 25.08 12.30
C GLU A 343 3.55 23.68 11.80
N LEU A 344 4.34 23.11 10.87
CA LEU A 344 4.08 21.78 10.30
C LEU A 344 4.24 20.62 11.28
N GLU A 345 5.08 20.77 12.30
CA GLU A 345 5.22 19.81 13.40
C GLU A 345 3.95 19.75 14.25
N HIS A 346 3.34 20.91 14.54
CA HIS A 346 2.21 21.02 15.46
C HIS A 346 0.83 21.13 14.78
N LYS A 347 0.76 21.35 13.45
CA LYS A 347 -0.49 21.72 12.72
C LYS A 347 -1.64 20.73 12.88
N TYR A 348 -1.33 19.45 13.07
CA TYR A 348 -2.32 18.38 13.19
C TYR A 348 -2.01 17.39 14.32
N GLU A 349 -1.29 17.81 15.37
CA GLU A 349 -1.10 17.00 16.60
C GLU A 349 -2.44 16.53 17.21
N ASP A 350 -3.55 17.20 16.89
CA ASP A 350 -4.92 16.83 17.30
C ASP A 350 -5.57 15.70 16.48
N VAL A 351 -4.91 15.17 15.44
CA VAL A 351 -5.41 14.02 14.66
C VAL A 351 -4.33 12.94 14.60
N VAL A 352 -3.91 12.44 15.76
CA VAL A 352 -3.25 11.13 15.81
C VAL A 352 -4.30 10.08 15.45
N GLU A 353 -4.40 9.75 14.17
CA GLU A 353 -5.13 8.57 13.71
C GLU A 353 -4.48 7.38 14.43
N MET A 354 -5.22 6.72 15.32
CA MET A 354 -4.65 5.69 16.18
C MET A 354 -4.09 4.53 15.35
N ASP A 355 -2.80 4.27 15.52
CA ASP A 355 -2.13 3.11 14.92
C ASP A 355 -2.51 1.82 15.68
N PHE A 356 -3.60 1.19 15.25
CA PHE A 356 -4.07 -0.07 15.81
C PHE A 356 -3.08 -1.22 15.64
N GLU A 357 -2.19 -1.18 14.63
CA GLU A 357 -1.16 -2.21 14.48
C GLU A 357 -0.13 -2.11 15.62
N LYS A 358 0.31 -0.89 15.93
CA LYS A 358 1.18 -0.62 17.09
C LYS A 358 0.51 -1.01 18.40
N ILE A 359 -0.78 -0.71 18.56
CA ILE A 359 -1.56 -1.10 19.74
C ILE A 359 -1.61 -2.63 19.88
N ARG A 360 -1.96 -3.36 18.81
CA ARG A 360 -1.95 -4.85 18.79
C ARG A 360 -0.58 -5.40 19.18
N ARG A 361 0.51 -4.85 18.64
CA ARG A 361 1.89 -5.26 18.97
C ARG A 361 2.21 -5.02 20.45
N GLN A 362 1.83 -3.88 21.01
CA GLN A 362 2.03 -3.55 22.43
C GLN A 362 1.24 -4.47 23.37
N ILE A 363 0.01 -4.82 23.01
CA ILE A 363 -0.80 -5.76 23.80
C ILE A 363 -0.17 -7.16 23.75
N THR A 364 0.21 -7.61 22.54
CA THR A 364 0.81 -8.92 22.34
C THR A 364 2.14 -9.07 23.10
N SER A 365 2.98 -8.02 23.14
CA SER A 365 4.27 -8.07 23.83
C SER A 365 4.16 -8.10 25.36
N LYS A 366 3.03 -7.68 25.93
CA LYS A 366 2.76 -7.70 27.38
C LYS A 366 2.19 -9.05 27.86
N GLN A 367 1.75 -9.93 26.98
CA GLN A 367 1.18 -11.23 27.34
C GLN A 367 2.28 -12.29 27.58
N THR A 368 2.33 -12.85 28.79
CA THR A 368 3.39 -13.77 29.28
C THR A 368 3.09 -15.26 29.09
N SER A 369 2.00 -15.63 28.38
CA SER A 369 1.53 -17.02 28.29
C SER A 369 1.32 -17.53 26.85
N ILE A 370 1.67 -18.80 26.65
CA ILE A 370 1.92 -19.57 25.41
C ILE A 370 0.69 -19.82 24.50
N ALA A 371 -0.43 -19.10 24.68
CA ALA A 371 -1.58 -19.18 23.77
C ALA A 371 -1.82 -17.80 23.13
N VAL A 372 -1.03 -17.47 22.10
CA VAL A 372 -1.23 -16.24 21.32
C VAL A 372 -2.50 -16.41 20.49
N THR A 373 -3.61 -15.86 20.94
CA THR A 373 -4.78 -15.64 20.08
C THR A 373 -4.43 -14.49 19.13
N ASN A 374 -4.21 -14.81 17.84
CA ASN A 374 -3.94 -13.80 16.83
C ASN A 374 -5.08 -12.79 16.79
N PHE A 375 -4.75 -11.50 16.92
CA PHE A 375 -5.69 -10.42 16.64
C PHE A 375 -6.18 -10.54 15.20
N ILE A 376 -7.49 -10.43 15.02
CA ILE A 376 -8.07 -10.22 13.70
C ILE A 376 -8.48 -8.75 13.55
N THR A 377 -8.48 -8.25 12.33
CA THR A 377 -8.94 -6.89 12.02
C THR A 377 -10.44 -6.87 11.78
N ILE A 378 -11.07 -5.71 11.85
CA ILE A 378 -12.52 -5.58 11.65
C ILE A 378 -12.97 -6.13 10.30
N ASN A 379 -12.24 -5.83 9.22
CA ASN A 379 -12.56 -6.38 7.90
C ASN A 379 -12.44 -7.91 7.81
N GLN A 380 -11.69 -8.54 8.71
CA GLN A 380 -11.54 -10.00 8.76
C GLN A 380 -12.70 -10.67 9.50
N VAL A 381 -13.42 -9.96 10.37
CA VAL A 381 -14.54 -10.52 11.15
C VAL A 381 -15.59 -11.15 10.24
N ASP A 382 -16.02 -10.44 9.20
CA ASP A 382 -17.03 -10.92 8.24
C ASP A 382 -16.46 -11.89 7.19
N ARG A 383 -15.14 -11.89 6.98
CA ARG A 383 -14.44 -12.75 6.00
C ARG A 383 -13.96 -14.08 6.59
N SER A 384 -13.94 -14.20 7.91
CA SER A 384 -13.49 -15.40 8.61
C SER A 384 -14.50 -16.55 8.49
N GLU A 385 -14.03 -17.78 8.25
CA GLU A 385 -14.89 -18.98 8.34
C GLU A 385 -15.31 -19.30 9.79
N ASN A 386 -14.65 -18.68 10.78
CA ASN A 386 -14.89 -18.87 12.21
C ASN A 386 -15.42 -17.59 12.85
N HIS A 387 -16.74 -17.49 13.01
CA HIS A 387 -17.39 -16.35 13.66
C HIS A 387 -17.39 -16.40 15.20
N TYR A 388 -16.44 -17.13 15.81
CA TYR A 388 -16.33 -17.37 17.26
C TYR A 388 -14.86 -17.36 17.69
N LYS A 389 -14.59 -17.11 18.98
CA LYS A 389 -13.23 -16.95 19.55
C LYS A 389 -12.43 -15.83 18.86
N ILE A 390 -13.12 -14.73 18.56
CA ILE A 390 -12.54 -13.55 17.92
C ILE A 390 -11.74 -12.76 18.97
N HIS A 391 -10.48 -12.49 18.67
CA HIS A 391 -9.65 -11.57 19.43
C HIS A 391 -9.45 -10.29 18.62
N ILE A 392 -9.91 -9.15 19.14
CA ILE A 392 -9.95 -7.90 18.39
C ILE A 392 -9.74 -6.70 19.31
N VAL A 393 -9.13 -5.65 18.79
CA VAL A 393 -9.00 -4.35 19.45
C VAL A 393 -9.45 -3.27 18.48
N GLY A 394 -10.21 -2.30 18.98
CA GLY A 394 -10.75 -1.20 18.20
C GLY A 394 -11.13 -0.02 19.09
N LYS A 395 -11.41 1.13 18.50
CA LYS A 395 -11.96 2.29 19.20
C LYS A 395 -13.48 2.23 19.17
N PHE A 396 -14.09 2.38 20.33
CA PHE A 396 -15.52 2.35 20.50
C PHE A 396 -16.11 3.75 20.30
N ASP A 397 -17.16 3.86 19.51
CA ASP A 397 -17.84 5.14 19.23
C ASP A 397 -19.34 4.91 18.99
N ARG A 398 -20.10 6.00 18.91
CA ARG A 398 -21.56 6.02 18.70
C ARG A 398 -22.31 5.16 19.73
N LYS A 399 -21.92 5.27 21.01
CA LYS A 399 -22.60 4.63 22.14
C LYS A 399 -24.10 4.91 22.10
N GLY A 400 -24.89 3.84 22.00
CA GLY A 400 -26.33 3.88 22.15
C GLY A 400 -26.75 4.02 23.61
N THR A 401 -28.06 4.02 23.86
CA THR A 401 -28.57 3.99 25.23
C THR A 401 -28.33 2.62 25.86
N VAL A 402 -27.88 2.60 27.12
CA VAL A 402 -27.82 1.37 27.91
C VAL A 402 -29.25 0.92 28.19
N THR A 403 -29.54 -0.35 27.93
CA THR A 403 -30.87 -0.93 28.08
C THR A 403 -30.85 -2.20 28.92
N ASP A 404 -31.84 -2.34 29.79
CA ASP A 404 -32.05 -3.57 30.55
C ASP A 404 -32.51 -4.70 29.62
N SER A 405 -32.10 -5.92 29.95
CA SER A 405 -32.45 -7.12 29.19
C SER A 405 -32.54 -8.33 30.11
N SER A 406 -33.66 -9.05 30.03
CA SER A 406 -33.82 -10.34 30.70
C SER A 406 -33.35 -11.46 29.77
N THR A 407 -32.40 -12.26 30.22
CA THR A 407 -31.92 -13.46 29.53
C THR A 407 -32.30 -14.72 30.30
N ARG A 408 -32.12 -15.90 29.69
CA ARG A 408 -32.32 -17.19 30.39
C ARG A 408 -31.40 -17.39 31.59
N PHE A 409 -30.38 -16.55 31.75
CA PHE A 409 -29.40 -16.59 32.83
C PHE A 409 -29.59 -15.46 33.86
N GLY A 410 -30.68 -14.68 33.73
CA GLY A 410 -31.00 -13.55 34.60
C GLY A 410 -31.02 -12.21 33.87
N ASN A 411 -31.25 -11.15 34.65
CA ASN A 411 -31.23 -9.78 34.15
C ASN A 411 -29.80 -9.31 33.91
N THR A 412 -29.61 -8.54 32.85
CA THR A 412 -28.35 -7.95 32.45
C THR A 412 -28.62 -6.64 31.71
N VAL A 413 -27.57 -5.88 31.42
CA VAL A 413 -27.63 -4.65 30.63
C VAL A 413 -26.91 -4.85 29.31
N LYS A 414 -27.31 -4.07 28.30
CA LYS A 414 -26.65 -4.06 27.01
C LYS A 414 -26.55 -2.66 26.44
N VAL A 415 -25.56 -2.45 25.58
CA VAL A 415 -25.39 -1.23 24.78
C VAL A 415 -24.97 -1.60 23.37
N THR A 416 -25.40 -0.81 22.40
CA THR A 416 -24.94 -0.91 21.01
C THR A 416 -23.96 0.22 20.70
N GLY A 417 -23.04 -0.01 19.78
CA GLY A 417 -22.16 1.04 19.27
C GLY A 417 -21.52 0.64 17.95
N ILE A 418 -20.47 1.37 17.58
CA ILE A 418 -19.56 1.05 16.50
C ILE A 418 -18.19 0.81 17.10
N LEU A 419 -17.55 -0.28 16.69
CA LEU A 419 -16.13 -0.49 16.90
C LEU A 419 -15.44 -0.21 15.56
N TYR A 420 -14.35 0.56 15.56
CA TYR A 420 -13.57 0.79 14.34
C TYR A 420 -12.07 0.62 14.60
N ASP A 421 -11.34 0.20 13.57
CA ASP A 421 -9.90 0.04 13.52
C ASP A 421 -9.36 0.61 12.20
N ASP A 422 -8.06 0.48 11.97
CA ASP A 422 -7.35 0.87 10.75
C ASP A 422 -7.90 0.18 9.47
N THR A 423 -8.66 -0.90 9.62
CA THR A 423 -9.20 -1.67 8.50
C THR A 423 -10.67 -1.36 8.20
N GLY A 424 -11.48 -0.98 9.19
CA GLY A 424 -12.90 -0.66 8.95
C GLY A 424 -13.72 -0.40 10.21
N GLU A 425 -15.05 -0.43 10.07
CA GLU A 425 -15.99 -0.30 11.19
C GLU A 425 -16.97 -1.49 11.23
N ILE A 426 -17.38 -1.90 12.44
CA ILE A 426 -18.37 -2.95 12.66
C ILE A 426 -19.35 -2.54 13.75
N ARG A 427 -20.62 -2.91 13.57
CA ARG A 427 -21.63 -2.77 14.63
C ARG A 427 -21.28 -3.71 15.76
N ILE A 428 -21.32 -3.19 16.99
CA ILE A 428 -21.03 -3.98 18.18
C ILE A 428 -22.20 -3.89 19.15
N GLN A 429 -22.49 -5.01 19.82
CA GLN A 429 -23.41 -5.05 20.94
C GLN A 429 -22.71 -5.68 22.14
N LEU A 430 -22.54 -4.87 23.19
CA LEU A 430 -21.88 -5.25 24.42
C LEU A 430 -22.92 -5.59 25.49
N TRP A 431 -22.62 -6.60 26.29
CA TRP A 431 -23.45 -7.11 27.38
C TRP A 431 -22.70 -7.08 28.71
N GLY A 432 -23.44 -6.86 29.80
CA GLY A 432 -22.91 -6.83 31.17
C GLY A 432 -22.25 -5.50 31.53
N ASP A 433 -21.46 -5.49 32.61
CA ASP A 433 -20.90 -4.27 33.23
C ASP A 433 -20.14 -3.36 32.26
N ILE A 434 -19.50 -3.94 31.23
CA ILE A 434 -18.78 -3.16 30.22
C ILE A 434 -19.71 -2.21 29.47
N ALA A 435 -20.99 -2.55 29.31
CA ALA A 435 -21.97 -1.72 28.62
C ALA A 435 -22.22 -0.36 29.32
N GLU A 436 -22.11 -0.35 30.65
CA GLU A 436 -22.23 0.87 31.45
C GLU A 436 -20.92 1.67 31.44
N LYS A 437 -19.80 0.97 31.58
CA LYS A 437 -18.45 1.54 31.74
C LYS A 437 -17.92 2.19 30.46
N ILE A 438 -18.06 1.51 29.32
CA ILE A 438 -17.50 1.94 28.03
C ILE A 438 -18.03 3.32 27.63
N GLN A 439 -17.18 4.22 27.17
CA GLN A 439 -17.52 5.52 26.61
C GLN A 439 -17.10 5.61 25.15
N ASN A 440 -17.63 6.62 24.45
CA ASN A 440 -17.09 6.95 23.13
C ASN A 440 -15.61 7.30 23.29
N GLU A 441 -14.84 6.97 22.26
CA GLU A 441 -13.40 7.14 22.15
C GLU A 441 -12.55 6.13 22.95
N ASP A 442 -13.17 5.24 23.74
CA ASP A 442 -12.44 4.21 24.49
C ASP A 442 -11.80 3.17 23.56
N ILE A 443 -10.62 2.67 23.92
CA ILE A 443 -9.95 1.59 23.19
C ILE A 443 -10.37 0.27 23.82
N LEU A 444 -11.19 -0.48 23.10
CA LEU A 444 -11.78 -1.71 23.58
C LEU A 444 -11.09 -2.92 22.94
N GLU A 445 -10.49 -3.76 23.79
CA GLU A 445 -10.06 -5.11 23.46
C GLU A 445 -11.13 -6.11 23.87
N LEU A 446 -11.50 -6.98 22.94
CA LEU A 446 -12.37 -8.12 23.19
C LEU A 446 -11.62 -9.40 22.91
N ASN A 447 -11.47 -10.22 23.94
CA ASN A 447 -10.99 -11.59 23.79
C ASN A 447 -12.17 -12.56 23.74
N ASP A 448 -12.06 -13.56 22.86
CA ASP A 448 -12.99 -14.67 22.76
C ASP A 448 -14.42 -14.26 22.31
N ALA A 449 -14.53 -13.13 21.59
CA ALA A 449 -15.76 -12.58 21.04
C ALA A 449 -16.38 -13.44 19.92
N TYR A 450 -17.57 -13.08 19.48
CA TYR A 450 -18.24 -13.75 18.36
C TYR A 450 -19.00 -12.75 17.47
N SER A 451 -19.12 -13.08 16.20
CA SER A 451 -19.91 -12.29 15.23
C SER A 451 -21.14 -13.06 14.81
N LYS A 452 -22.26 -12.36 14.66
CA LYS A 452 -23.51 -12.92 14.13
C LYS A 452 -24.27 -11.86 13.36
N ASN A 453 -24.56 -12.15 12.08
CA ASN A 453 -25.27 -11.25 11.18
C ASN A 453 -24.62 -9.86 11.03
N GLY A 454 -23.27 -9.81 10.95
CA GLY A 454 -22.52 -8.56 10.81
C GLY A 454 -22.52 -7.67 12.07
N ILE A 455 -22.85 -8.26 13.23
CA ILE A 455 -22.77 -7.60 14.54
C ILE A 455 -21.78 -8.39 15.38
N LEU A 456 -20.82 -7.68 15.96
CA LEU A 456 -19.86 -8.22 16.92
C LEU A 456 -20.46 -8.21 18.32
N TYR A 457 -20.22 -9.28 19.08
CA TYR A 457 -20.70 -9.44 20.45
C TYR A 457 -19.52 -9.84 21.35
N ASN A 458 -19.47 -9.27 22.55
CA ASN A 458 -18.63 -9.83 23.60
C ASN A 458 -19.21 -11.17 24.07
N LYS A 459 -18.33 -12.07 24.54
CA LYS A 459 -18.74 -13.35 25.10
C LYS A 459 -18.97 -13.19 26.60
N GLN A 460 -20.07 -13.75 27.10
CA GLN A 460 -20.33 -13.82 28.55
C GLN A 460 -19.21 -14.63 29.23
N GLY A 461 -18.41 -13.96 30.07
CA GLY A 461 -17.21 -14.55 30.72
C GLY A 461 -15.94 -14.54 29.85
N GLY A 462 -15.96 -13.85 28.70
CA GLY A 462 -14.75 -13.44 27.99
C GLY A 462 -14.02 -12.33 28.76
N THR A 463 -12.87 -11.90 28.24
CA THR A 463 -12.09 -10.80 28.82
C THR A 463 -12.32 -9.55 27.98
N GLU A 464 -13.01 -8.55 28.53
CA GLU A 464 -13.10 -7.20 27.96
C GLU A 464 -12.15 -6.27 28.69
N ILE A 465 -11.33 -5.54 27.93
CA ILE A 465 -10.35 -4.59 28.49
C ILE A 465 -10.55 -3.24 27.81
N ILE A 466 -10.76 -2.19 28.62
CA ILE A 466 -10.66 -0.81 28.17
C ILE A 466 -9.24 -0.36 28.46
N HIS A 467 -8.47 -0.08 27.41
CA HIS A 467 -7.12 0.46 27.57
C HIS A 467 -7.22 1.96 27.82
N GLN A 468 -6.64 2.42 28.93
CA GLN A 468 -6.38 3.84 29.15
C GLN A 468 -5.11 4.19 28.37
N MET A 469 -5.24 5.02 27.33
CA MET A 469 -4.10 5.56 26.57
C MET A 469 -3.83 7.00 26.94
#